data_AF-A0A8H6XT51-F1
#
_entry.id   AF-A0A8H6XT51-F1
#
_cell.length_a   1.000
_cell.length_b   1.000
_cell.length_c   1.000
_cell.angle_alpha   90.00
_cell.angle_beta   90.00
_cell.angle_gamma   90.00
#
_symmetry.space_group_name_H-M   'P 1'
#
loop_
_entity.id
_entity.type
_entity.pdbx_description
1 polymer ?
#
loop_
_entity_poly.entity_id
_entity_poly.type
_entity_poly.pdbx_seq_one_letter_code
_entity_poly.pdbx_strand_id
1 'polypeptide(L)'
;MDEEDGELRNPFPSPPSHYTKYTTHNLALLALYNQRLPDHPNPIQHQILSDQTDVPEWPLTQLEKPRIDWILEEPDAYYDVFGERWFVKDKIPSLAELGGNQLYPEDPCVGAYSLRLPRSSASLSFPQTAVLHSLLAPPPTMSATGPPEWQGHVEWITVLGQNLMAAANDLRPVQARGNLELMMQRQLDLRREETKSLHAKCDVLEAKLKELRASAQLVSNFSSRENPTAADTVMTAASPIPSLDSFTNVQQEDVRKWAEEVG
;
A
#
# COMPACT_ATOMS: atom_id res chain seq x y z
N MET A 1 5.89 43.52 -0.73
CA MET A 1 5.08 44.01 -1.86
C MET A 1 5.20 43.09 -3.07
N ASP A 2 6.38 42.52 -3.39
CA ASP A 2 6.51 41.65 -4.58
C ASP A 2 5.92 40.22 -4.43
N GLU A 3 5.82 39.66 -3.23
CA GLU A 3 5.24 38.31 -3.02
C GLU A 3 3.71 38.29 -3.09
N GLU A 4 3.02 39.26 -2.48
CA GLU A 4 1.55 39.37 -2.50
C GLU A 4 1.00 39.59 -3.94
N ASP A 5 1.71 40.36 -4.76
CA ASP A 5 1.34 40.60 -6.17
C ASP A 5 1.58 39.37 -7.07
N GLY A 6 2.53 38.50 -6.70
CA GLY A 6 2.79 37.23 -7.37
C GLY A 6 1.77 36.14 -7.03
N GLU A 7 1.27 36.13 -5.79
CA GLU A 7 0.22 35.22 -5.33
C GLU A 7 -1.11 35.43 -6.06
N LEU A 8 -1.43 36.67 -6.43
CA LEU A 8 -2.63 37.01 -7.21
C LEU A 8 -2.60 36.50 -8.66
N ARG A 9 -1.41 36.17 -9.19
CA ARG A 9 -1.23 35.72 -10.58
C ARG A 9 -1.13 34.20 -10.71
N ASN A 10 -0.88 33.49 -9.61
CA ASN A 10 -0.77 32.04 -9.58
C ASN A 10 -2.11 31.41 -9.16
N PRO A 11 -2.69 30.47 -9.94
CA PRO A 11 -3.92 29.78 -9.54
C PRO A 11 -3.73 28.85 -8.33
N PHE A 12 -2.49 28.57 -7.92
CA PHE A 12 -2.18 27.76 -6.76
C PHE A 12 -1.68 28.62 -5.61
N PRO A 13 -2.14 28.36 -4.37
CA PRO A 13 -1.59 29.05 -3.20
C PRO A 13 -0.10 28.76 -3.06
N SER A 14 0.66 29.75 -2.60
CA SER A 14 2.04 29.57 -2.18
C SER A 14 2.13 28.55 -1.03
N PRO A 15 3.21 27.75 -0.93
CA PRO A 15 3.38 26.85 0.19
C PRO A 15 3.42 27.62 1.52
N PRO A 16 3.00 27.01 2.66
CA PRO A 16 2.95 27.71 3.95
C PRO A 16 4.31 28.28 4.35
N SER A 17 4.39 29.54 4.77
CA SER A 17 5.63 30.29 5.05
C SER A 17 6.68 29.54 5.90
N HIS A 18 6.24 28.62 6.77
CA HIS A 18 7.10 27.76 7.58
C HIS A 18 7.95 26.77 6.76
N TYR A 19 7.64 26.50 5.50
CA TYR A 19 8.38 25.54 4.67
C TYR A 19 9.87 25.90 4.54
N THR A 20 10.19 27.21 4.48
CA THR A 20 11.56 27.73 4.39
C THR A 20 12.40 27.44 5.64
N LYS A 21 11.75 27.19 6.78
CA LYS A 21 12.39 26.89 8.06
C LYS A 21 12.92 25.46 8.15
N TYR A 22 12.47 24.55 7.28
CA TYR A 22 12.90 23.15 7.24
C TYR A 22 14.28 22.99 6.56
N THR A 23 15.33 23.48 7.22
CA THR A 23 16.71 23.29 6.80
C THR A 23 17.37 22.12 7.54
N THR A 24 18.40 21.51 6.94
CA THR A 24 19.16 20.42 7.59
C THR A 24 19.77 20.85 8.93
N HIS A 25 20.21 22.11 9.01
CA HIS A 25 20.72 22.72 10.22
C HIS A 25 19.64 22.85 11.30
N ASN A 26 18.47 23.41 10.97
CA ASN A 26 17.39 23.62 11.93
C ASN A 26 16.81 22.29 12.44
N LEU A 27 16.80 21.24 11.60
CA LEU A 27 16.40 19.89 12.01
C LEU A 27 17.42 19.25 12.96
N ALA A 28 18.71 19.48 12.75
CA ALA A 28 19.75 19.05 13.69
C ALA A 28 19.63 19.80 15.04
N LEU A 29 19.35 21.10 15.01
CA LEU A 29 19.08 21.89 16.21
C LEU A 29 17.84 21.39 16.96
N LEU A 30 16.77 21.02 16.25
CA LEU A 30 15.57 20.44 16.86
C LEU A 30 15.87 19.08 17.51
N ALA A 31 16.64 18.22 16.86
CA ALA A 31 17.04 16.94 17.45
C ALA A 31 17.85 17.15 18.74
N LEU A 32 18.76 18.12 18.74
CA LEU A 32 19.56 18.53 19.90
C LEU A 32 18.71 19.17 21.01
N TYR A 33 17.70 19.95 20.64
CA TYR A 33 16.75 20.56 21.56
C TYR A 33 15.91 19.48 22.25
N ASN A 34 15.38 18.51 21.49
CA ASN A 34 14.57 17.41 22.02
C ASN A 34 15.38 16.46 22.92
N GLN A 35 16.68 16.29 22.68
CA GLN A 35 17.57 15.53 23.56
C GLN A 35 17.81 16.23 24.92
N ARG A 36 17.87 17.56 24.95
CA ARG A 36 18.16 18.37 26.16
C ARG A 36 16.91 18.87 26.89
N LEU A 37 15.74 18.74 26.28
CA LEU A 37 14.45 19.10 26.87
C LEU A 37 14.15 18.47 28.24
N PRO A 38 14.54 17.21 28.57
CA PRO A 38 14.23 16.63 29.89
C PRO A 38 14.96 17.30 31.07
N ASP A 39 16.01 18.08 30.83
CA ASP A 39 16.88 18.61 31.88
C ASP A 39 16.42 19.96 32.46
N HIS A 40 15.45 20.65 31.82
CA HIS A 40 15.07 22.02 32.18
C HIS A 40 13.55 22.21 32.32
N PRO A 41 13.02 22.58 33.51
CA PRO A 41 11.57 22.70 33.76
C PRO A 41 10.91 23.95 33.14
N ASN A 42 11.68 24.95 32.71
CA ASN A 42 11.21 26.15 31.99
C ASN A 42 12.07 26.34 30.73
N PRO A 43 11.63 25.87 29.56
CA PRO A 43 12.50 25.78 28.38
C PRO A 43 12.63 27.13 27.68
N ILE A 44 13.71 27.86 27.96
CA ILE A 44 14.14 28.98 27.12
C ILE A 44 15.10 28.41 26.07
N GLN A 45 14.67 28.39 24.79
CA GLN A 45 15.42 27.82 23.66
C GLN A 45 16.89 28.26 23.60
N HIS A 46 17.14 29.54 23.84
CA HIS A 46 18.49 30.12 23.83
C HIS A 46 19.37 29.66 25.01
N GLN A 47 18.78 29.25 26.14
CA GLN A 47 19.54 28.71 27.27
C GLN A 47 19.94 27.26 27.00
N ILE A 48 19.02 26.47 26.44
CA ILE A 48 19.21 25.05 26.11
C ILE A 48 20.25 24.87 24.98
N LEU A 49 20.30 25.81 24.03
CA LEU A 49 21.17 25.78 22.87
C LEU A 49 22.28 26.84 22.92
N SER A 50 22.71 27.26 24.10
CA SER A 50 23.75 28.29 24.28
C SER A 50 25.11 27.95 23.64
N ASP A 51 25.37 26.66 23.41
CA ASP A 51 26.59 26.16 22.74
C ASP A 51 26.59 26.34 21.22
N GLN A 52 25.43 26.61 20.61
CA GLN A 52 25.27 26.66 19.15
C GLN A 52 25.24 28.11 18.65
N THR A 53 25.92 28.36 17.53
CA THR A 53 25.84 29.63 16.80
C THR A 53 24.56 29.66 15.95
N ASP A 54 23.98 30.84 15.78
CA ASP A 54 22.82 31.09 14.91
C ASP A 54 21.49 30.41 15.30
N VAL A 55 21.20 30.33 16.60
CA VAL A 55 19.89 29.88 17.10
C VAL A 55 18.78 30.84 16.61
N PRO A 56 17.79 30.38 15.84
CA PRO A 56 16.72 31.24 15.36
C PRO A 56 15.85 31.80 16.50
N GLU A 57 15.30 33.00 16.31
CA GLU A 57 14.40 33.66 17.28
C GLU A 57 13.01 33.00 17.35
N TRP A 58 12.62 32.26 16.31
CA TRP A 58 11.35 31.53 16.28
C TRP A 58 11.45 30.16 16.99
N PRO A 59 10.33 29.65 17.55
CA PRO A 59 10.35 28.42 18.33
C PRO A 59 10.55 27.18 17.44
N LEU A 60 11.57 26.38 17.75
CA LEU A 60 11.90 25.15 17.02
C LEU A 60 10.76 24.12 17.04
N THR A 61 9.85 24.19 18.02
CA THR A 61 8.65 23.33 18.10
C THR A 61 7.74 23.43 16.87
N GLN A 62 7.83 24.51 16.08
CA GLN A 62 7.11 24.63 14.81
C GLN A 62 7.54 23.60 13.75
N LEU A 63 8.75 23.05 13.86
CA LEU A 63 9.26 22.02 12.96
C LEU A 63 8.86 20.61 13.38
N GLU A 64 8.26 20.45 14.56
CA GLU A 64 7.75 19.16 15.00
C GLU A 64 6.52 18.74 14.21
N LYS A 65 6.23 17.43 14.26
CA LYS A 65 5.01 16.91 13.67
C LYS A 65 3.82 17.54 14.41
N PRO A 66 2.79 18.02 13.69
CA PRO A 66 1.59 18.52 14.34
C PRO A 66 1.00 17.42 15.23
N ARG A 67 0.45 17.81 16.38
CA ARG A 67 -0.21 16.85 17.27
C ARG A 67 -1.43 16.29 16.54
N ILE A 68 -1.58 14.96 16.53
CA ILE A 68 -2.72 14.26 15.92
C ILE A 68 -3.70 13.81 17.01
N ASP A 69 -3.24 13.73 18.27
CA ASP A 69 -3.98 13.13 19.38
C ASP A 69 -5.32 13.83 19.65
N TRP A 70 -5.36 15.16 19.57
CA TRP A 70 -6.59 15.94 19.72
C TRP A 70 -7.69 15.57 18.70
N ILE A 71 -7.32 15.13 17.50
CA ILE A 71 -8.27 14.68 16.48
C ILE A 71 -8.92 13.36 16.92
N LEU A 72 -8.17 12.48 17.59
CA LEU A 72 -8.64 11.17 18.05
C LEU A 72 -9.44 11.23 19.35
N GLU A 73 -9.26 12.29 20.15
CA GLU A 73 -10.00 12.54 21.39
C GLU A 73 -11.47 12.94 21.13
N GLU A 74 -11.76 13.51 19.96
CA GLU A 74 -13.12 13.87 19.58
C GLU A 74 -13.98 12.62 19.32
N PRO A 75 -15.24 12.60 19.81
CA PRO A 75 -16.12 11.43 19.68
C PRO A 75 -16.41 11.06 18.21
N ASP A 76 -16.41 12.05 17.33
CA ASP A 76 -16.58 11.90 15.88
C ASP A 76 -15.37 12.41 15.10
N ALA A 77 -14.16 11.99 15.49
CA ALA A 77 -12.89 12.34 14.84
C ALA A 77 -13.02 12.55 13.31
N TYR A 78 -12.86 13.78 12.84
CA TYR A 78 -12.97 14.15 11.43
C TYR A 78 -11.84 15.10 11.01
N TYR A 79 -11.60 15.20 9.71
CA TYR A 79 -10.71 16.16 9.09
C TYR A 79 -11.35 16.71 7.83
N ASP A 80 -11.24 18.02 7.62
CA ASP A 80 -11.83 18.68 6.45
C ASP A 80 -10.77 18.81 5.34
N VAL A 81 -11.13 18.37 4.13
CA VAL A 81 -10.27 18.41 2.94
C VAL A 81 -11.05 19.10 1.82
N PHE A 82 -10.56 20.24 1.34
CA PHE A 82 -11.18 21.03 0.26
C PHE A 82 -12.68 21.33 0.46
N GLY A 83 -13.11 21.52 1.71
CA GLY A 83 -14.50 21.81 2.04
C GLY A 83 -15.38 20.56 2.25
N GLU A 84 -14.82 19.35 2.08
CA GLU A 84 -15.49 18.10 2.42
C GLU A 84 -14.99 17.57 3.77
N ARG A 85 -15.93 17.09 4.59
CA ARG A 85 -15.62 16.50 5.89
C ARG A 85 -15.41 14.99 5.77
N TRP A 86 -14.24 14.52 6.19
CA TRP A 86 -13.87 13.11 6.19
C TRP A 86 -13.75 12.60 7.62
N PHE A 87 -14.40 11.48 7.93
CA PHE A 87 -14.29 10.86 9.25
C PHE A 87 -13.04 9.98 9.32
N VAL A 88 -12.29 10.06 10.42
CA VAL A 88 -11.11 9.23 10.67
C VAL A 88 -11.50 7.76 10.80
N LYS A 89 -12.64 7.49 11.44
CA LYS A 89 -13.30 6.17 11.44
C LYS A 89 -14.53 6.27 10.56
N ASP A 90 -14.40 5.82 9.32
CA ASP A 90 -15.53 5.76 8.39
C ASP A 90 -16.58 4.76 8.92
N LYS A 91 -17.73 5.29 9.35
CA LYS A 91 -18.91 4.51 9.71
C LYS A 91 -19.89 4.69 8.58
N ILE A 92 -20.17 3.61 7.86
CA ILE A 92 -21.24 3.61 6.87
C ILE A 92 -22.56 3.69 7.66
N PRO A 93 -23.34 4.77 7.52
CA PRO A 93 -24.60 4.91 8.25
C PRO A 93 -25.55 3.77 7.88
N SER A 94 -26.29 3.27 8.87
CA SER A 94 -27.25 2.21 8.63
C SER A 94 -28.44 2.73 7.81
N LEU A 95 -29.13 1.83 7.10
CA LEU A 95 -30.25 2.24 6.26
C LEU A 95 -31.39 2.86 7.08
N ALA A 96 -31.57 2.40 8.32
CA ALA A 96 -32.53 2.97 9.29
C ALA A 96 -32.14 4.39 9.75
N GLU A 97 -30.84 4.66 9.96
CA GLU A 97 -30.33 6.00 10.31
C GLU A 97 -30.52 7.01 9.18
N LEU A 98 -30.45 6.56 7.93
CA LEU A 98 -30.73 7.36 6.74
C LEU A 98 -32.22 7.58 6.47
N GLY A 99 -33.12 7.01 7.30
CA GLY A 99 -34.57 7.05 7.09
C GLY A 99 -35.06 6.19 5.92
N GLY A 100 -34.23 5.24 5.46
CA GLY A 100 -34.57 4.32 4.38
C GLY A 100 -35.38 3.12 4.87
N ASN A 101 -36.24 2.58 3.99
CA ASN A 101 -37.01 1.38 4.28
C ASN A 101 -36.12 0.14 4.13
N GLN A 102 -35.80 -0.54 5.23
CA GLN A 102 -34.98 -1.75 5.22
C GLN A 102 -35.80 -3.00 4.89
N LEU A 103 -35.43 -3.68 3.80
CA LEU A 103 -36.15 -4.84 3.26
C LEU A 103 -35.66 -6.19 3.81
N TYR A 104 -34.65 -6.18 4.67
CA TYR A 104 -34.04 -7.37 5.28
C TYR A 104 -33.95 -7.23 6.81
N PRO A 105 -33.98 -8.33 7.57
CA PRO A 105 -33.87 -8.29 9.02
C PRO A 105 -32.57 -7.62 9.47
N GLU A 106 -32.63 -6.78 10.51
CA GLU A 106 -31.45 -6.17 11.15
C GLU A 106 -30.57 -7.23 11.80
N ASP A 107 -31.17 -8.29 12.36
CA ASP A 107 -30.46 -9.32 13.10
C ASP A 107 -29.56 -10.17 12.19
N PRO A 108 -28.25 -10.13 12.43
CA PRO A 108 -27.31 -10.90 11.65
C PRO A 108 -27.13 -12.30 12.25
N CYS A 109 -28.12 -13.17 12.08
CA CYS A 109 -27.87 -14.59 12.31
C CYS A 109 -26.76 -15.04 11.33
N VAL A 110 -25.76 -15.76 11.84
CA VAL A 110 -24.54 -16.19 11.13
C VAL A 110 -24.91 -16.96 9.86
N GLY A 111 -24.94 -16.28 8.72
CA GLY A 111 -25.34 -16.84 7.42
C GLY A 111 -26.33 -15.98 6.62
N ALA A 112 -26.97 -14.99 7.24
CA ALA A 112 -27.91 -14.11 6.54
C ALA A 112 -27.20 -13.06 5.66
N TYR A 113 -25.97 -12.64 6.00
CA TYR A 113 -25.19 -11.62 5.29
C TYR A 113 -25.00 -11.93 3.80
N SER A 114 -24.60 -13.16 3.49
CA SER A 114 -24.33 -13.60 2.12
C SER A 114 -25.60 -13.69 1.26
N LEU A 115 -26.78 -13.75 1.88
CA LEU A 115 -28.06 -13.85 1.19
C LEU A 115 -28.74 -12.50 0.97
N ARG A 116 -28.32 -11.43 1.66
CA ARG A 116 -28.93 -10.09 1.52
C ARG A 116 -28.74 -9.51 0.13
N LEU A 117 -27.52 -9.57 -0.39
CA LEU A 117 -27.18 -9.10 -1.73
C LEU A 117 -27.96 -9.85 -2.82
N PRO A 118 -27.88 -11.21 -2.93
CA PRO A 118 -28.65 -11.96 -3.92
C PRO A 118 -30.16 -11.72 -3.84
N ARG A 119 -30.71 -11.58 -2.63
CA ARG A 119 -32.13 -11.34 -2.42
C ARG A 119 -32.55 -9.95 -2.91
N SER A 120 -31.78 -8.93 -2.55
CA SER A 120 -32.03 -7.54 -3.01
C SER A 120 -31.88 -7.41 -4.54
N SER A 121 -30.87 -8.06 -5.14
CA SER A 121 -30.70 -8.07 -6.60
C SER A 121 -31.84 -8.81 -7.30
N ALA A 122 -32.30 -9.95 -6.76
CA ALA A 122 -33.40 -10.69 -7.35
C ALA A 122 -34.72 -9.92 -7.27
N SER A 123 -34.96 -9.20 -6.18
CA SER A 123 -36.15 -8.34 -6.05
C SER A 123 -36.13 -7.13 -6.99
N LEU A 124 -34.97 -6.76 -7.56
CA LEU A 124 -34.83 -5.56 -8.42
C LEU A 124 -35.25 -5.81 -9.85
N SER A 125 -35.07 -7.03 -10.33
CA SER A 125 -35.45 -7.41 -11.69
C SER A 125 -36.96 -7.24 -11.95
N PHE A 126 -37.80 -7.55 -10.95
CA PHE A 126 -39.26 -7.48 -11.09
C PHE A 126 -39.79 -6.05 -11.34
N PRO A 127 -39.51 -5.04 -10.49
CA PRO A 127 -39.98 -3.67 -10.74
C PRO A 127 -39.35 -3.06 -12.00
N GLN A 128 -38.11 -3.41 -12.36
CA GLN A 128 -37.52 -2.95 -13.62
C GLN A 128 -38.33 -3.42 -14.84
N THR A 129 -38.74 -4.69 -14.86
CA THR A 129 -39.63 -5.19 -15.91
C THR A 129 -41.01 -4.54 -15.86
N ALA A 130 -41.54 -4.26 -14.67
CA ALA A 130 -42.84 -3.60 -14.51
C ALA A 130 -42.83 -2.14 -15.00
N VAL A 131 -41.75 -1.38 -14.76
CA VAL A 131 -41.55 -0.04 -15.34
C VAL A 131 -41.58 -0.11 -16.85
N LEU A 132 -40.80 -1.03 -17.44
CA LEU A 132 -40.77 -1.19 -18.89
C LEU A 132 -42.16 -1.52 -19.44
N HIS A 133 -42.91 -2.43 -18.80
CA HIS A 133 -44.29 -2.71 -19.18
C HIS A 133 -45.22 -1.49 -19.06
N SER A 134 -45.09 -0.68 -18.01
CA SER A 134 -45.90 0.54 -17.81
C SER A 134 -45.57 1.65 -18.81
N LEU A 135 -44.31 1.74 -19.27
CA LEU A 135 -43.87 2.70 -20.29
C LEU A 135 -44.29 2.27 -21.70
N LEU A 136 -44.37 0.96 -21.95
CA LEU A 136 -44.87 0.40 -23.20
C LEU A 136 -46.41 0.32 -23.23
N ALA A 137 -47.09 0.56 -22.11
CA ALA A 137 -48.53 0.61 -22.05
C ALA A 137 -49.07 1.83 -22.84
N PRO A 138 -50.26 1.72 -23.45
CA PRO A 138 -50.87 2.84 -24.16
C PRO A 138 -51.08 4.04 -23.21
N PRO A 139 -50.97 5.28 -23.71
CA PRO A 139 -51.08 6.48 -22.90
C PRO A 139 -52.42 6.51 -22.16
N PRO A 140 -52.45 6.98 -20.88
CA PRO A 140 -53.65 6.98 -20.07
C PRO A 140 -54.76 7.79 -20.75
N THR A 141 -55.97 7.23 -20.77
CA THR A 141 -57.15 7.95 -21.26
C THR A 141 -57.45 9.14 -20.35
N MET A 142 -58.12 10.17 -20.87
CA MET A 142 -58.41 11.44 -20.15
C MET A 142 -59.23 11.30 -18.84
N SER A 143 -59.55 10.08 -18.43
CA SER A 143 -60.27 9.73 -17.21
C SER A 143 -59.36 9.33 -16.03
N ALA A 144 -58.04 9.26 -16.21
CA ALA A 144 -57.11 8.86 -15.15
C ALA A 144 -56.77 10.04 -14.23
N THR A 145 -57.37 10.08 -13.03
CA THR A 145 -57.15 11.14 -12.01
C THR A 145 -56.02 10.82 -11.02
N GLY A 146 -55.34 9.67 -11.16
CA GLY A 146 -54.29 9.21 -10.24
C GLY A 146 -52.87 9.46 -10.76
N PRO A 147 -51.85 9.45 -9.88
CA PRO A 147 -50.45 9.46 -10.31
C PRO A 147 -50.16 8.24 -11.18
N PRO A 148 -49.27 8.36 -12.18
CA PRO A 148 -49.02 7.29 -13.12
C PRO A 148 -48.29 6.11 -12.45
N GLU A 149 -48.63 4.88 -12.84
CA GLU A 149 -48.14 3.65 -12.21
C GLU A 149 -46.60 3.53 -12.22
N TRP A 150 -45.94 4.04 -13.27
CA TRP A 150 -44.48 4.05 -13.39
C TRP A 150 -43.81 4.80 -12.24
N GLN A 151 -44.46 5.80 -11.66
CA GLN A 151 -43.90 6.59 -10.57
C GLN A 151 -43.69 5.73 -9.31
N GLY A 152 -44.69 4.93 -8.95
CA GLY A 152 -44.57 4.01 -7.80
C GLY A 152 -43.50 2.94 -8.02
N HIS A 153 -43.37 2.45 -9.25
CA HIS A 153 -42.30 1.50 -9.59
C HIS A 153 -40.90 2.14 -9.51
N VAL A 154 -40.74 3.41 -9.91
CA VAL A 154 -39.47 4.14 -9.78
C VAL A 154 -39.10 4.38 -8.32
N GLU A 155 -40.06 4.79 -7.48
CA GLU A 155 -39.86 4.94 -6.04
C GLU A 155 -39.40 3.61 -5.41
N TRP A 156 -40.02 2.50 -5.80
CA TRP A 156 -39.61 1.18 -5.33
C TRP A 156 -38.20 0.78 -5.81
N ILE A 157 -37.83 1.12 -7.05
CA ILE A 157 -36.46 0.93 -7.55
C ILE A 157 -35.46 1.75 -6.74
N THR A 158 -35.78 2.99 -6.36
CA THR A 158 -34.91 3.83 -5.53
C THR A 158 -34.68 3.20 -4.16
N VAL A 159 -35.76 2.79 -3.47
CA VAL A 159 -35.68 2.09 -2.18
C VAL A 159 -34.84 0.83 -2.30
N LEU A 160 -35.04 0.07 -3.36
CA LEU A 160 -34.33 -1.19 -3.56
C LEU A 160 -32.85 -0.99 -3.92
N GLY A 161 -32.53 0.05 -4.69
CA GLY A 161 -31.15 0.45 -4.96
C GLY A 161 -30.40 0.85 -3.69
N GLN A 162 -31.05 1.58 -2.78
CA GLN A 162 -30.49 1.92 -1.47
C GLN A 162 -30.22 0.66 -0.62
N ASN A 163 -31.17 -0.28 -0.58
CA ASN A 163 -31.00 -1.56 0.12
C ASN A 163 -29.87 -2.42 -0.48
N LEU A 164 -29.73 -2.43 -1.81
CA LEU A 164 -28.65 -3.15 -2.50
C LEU A 164 -27.29 -2.55 -2.15
N MET A 165 -27.17 -1.22 -2.15
CA MET A 165 -25.94 -0.52 -1.77
C MET A 165 -25.57 -0.79 -0.30
N ALA A 166 -26.54 -0.74 0.61
CA ALA A 166 -26.31 -1.08 2.02
C ALA A 166 -25.87 -2.55 2.19
N ALA A 167 -26.55 -3.49 1.54
CA ALA A 167 -26.14 -4.90 1.56
C ALA A 167 -24.75 -5.13 0.94
N ALA A 168 -24.35 -4.36 -0.08
CA ALA A 168 -23.02 -4.40 -0.67
C ALA A 168 -21.96 -3.88 0.30
N ASN A 169 -22.28 -2.78 0.99
CA ASN A 169 -21.42 -2.17 1.99
C ASN A 169 -21.16 -3.12 3.16
N ASP A 170 -22.19 -3.85 3.62
CA ASP A 170 -22.07 -4.89 4.65
C ASP A 170 -21.14 -6.05 4.24
N LEU A 171 -21.01 -6.34 2.94
CA LEU A 171 -20.14 -7.40 2.44
C LEU A 171 -18.66 -6.97 2.37
N ARG A 172 -18.35 -5.67 2.34
CA ARG A 172 -16.96 -5.17 2.19
C ARG A 172 -15.98 -5.77 3.21
N PRO A 173 -16.30 -5.88 4.51
CA PRO A 173 -15.38 -6.49 5.48
C PRO A 173 -15.14 -7.98 5.22
N VAL A 174 -16.16 -8.71 4.77
CA VAL A 174 -16.04 -10.14 4.43
C VAL A 174 -15.20 -10.31 3.18
N GLN A 175 -15.42 -9.49 2.16
CA GLN A 175 -14.63 -9.47 0.93
C GLN A 175 -13.16 -9.14 1.24
N ALA A 176 -12.88 -8.15 2.08
CA ALA A 176 -11.52 -7.78 2.47
C ALA A 176 -10.78 -8.93 3.16
N ARG A 177 -11.47 -9.66 4.05
CA ARG A 177 -10.91 -10.86 4.70
C ARG A 177 -10.62 -11.97 3.69
N GLY A 178 -11.55 -12.26 2.79
CA GLY A 178 -11.35 -13.26 1.75
C GLY A 178 -10.21 -12.91 0.79
N ASN A 179 -10.08 -11.63 0.43
CA ASN A 179 -8.97 -11.15 -0.40
C ASN A 179 -7.62 -11.27 0.32
N LEU A 180 -7.57 -10.93 1.62
CA LEU A 180 -6.37 -11.09 2.44
C LEU A 180 -5.95 -12.56 2.54
N GLU A 181 -6.91 -13.46 2.79
CA GLU A 181 -6.65 -14.90 2.84
C GLU A 181 -6.06 -15.41 1.53
N LEU A 182 -6.65 -15.02 0.40
CA LEU A 182 -6.16 -15.39 -0.93
C LEU A 182 -4.74 -14.86 -1.18
N MET A 183 -4.46 -13.61 -0.78
CA MET A 183 -3.13 -13.01 -0.90
C MET A 183 -2.10 -13.80 -0.07
N MET A 184 -2.45 -14.17 1.15
CA MET A 184 -1.57 -14.96 2.03
C MET A 184 -1.33 -16.37 1.49
N GLN A 185 -2.36 -17.03 0.96
CA GLN A 185 -2.20 -18.33 0.31
C GLN A 185 -1.25 -18.23 -0.88
N ARG A 186 -1.41 -17.21 -1.73
CA ARG A 186 -0.49 -16.96 -2.85
C ARG A 186 0.94 -16.73 -2.40
N GLN A 187 1.15 -15.99 -1.31
CA GLN A 187 2.48 -15.78 -0.75
C GLN A 187 3.11 -17.09 -0.26
N LEU A 188 2.35 -17.95 0.41
CA LEU A 188 2.83 -19.26 0.85
C LEU A 188 3.22 -20.16 -0.32
N ASP A 189 2.43 -20.16 -1.39
CA ASP A 189 2.72 -20.97 -2.57
C ASP A 189 3.96 -20.47 -3.32
N LEU A 190 4.15 -19.15 -3.43
CA LEU A 190 5.39 -18.58 -3.96
C LEU A 190 6.61 -18.99 -3.13
N ARG A 191 6.54 -18.90 -1.80
CA ARG A 191 7.64 -19.33 -0.90
C ARG A 191 7.94 -20.83 -1.02
N ARG A 192 6.92 -21.66 -1.20
CA ARG A 192 7.08 -23.11 -1.44
C ARG A 192 7.76 -23.38 -2.77
N GLU A 193 7.44 -22.64 -3.81
CA GLU A 193 8.07 -22.81 -5.13
C GLU A 193 9.52 -22.31 -5.14
N GLU A 194 9.79 -21.16 -4.50
CA GLU A 194 11.15 -20.65 -4.27
C GLU A 194 12.02 -21.68 -3.54
N THR A 195 11.51 -22.26 -2.45
CA THR A 195 12.24 -23.27 -1.66
C THR A 195 12.49 -24.56 -2.43
N LYS A 196 11.51 -25.04 -3.22
CA LYS A 196 11.72 -26.18 -4.12
C LYS A 196 12.80 -25.89 -5.18
N SER A 197 12.77 -24.70 -5.79
CA SER A 197 13.77 -24.27 -6.77
C SER A 197 15.17 -24.20 -6.15
N LEU A 198 15.28 -23.66 -4.93
CA LEU A 198 16.54 -23.61 -4.19
C LEU A 198 17.07 -25.02 -3.87
N HIS A 199 16.22 -25.92 -3.40
CA HIS A 199 16.61 -27.31 -3.14
C HIS A 199 17.10 -28.01 -4.41
N ALA A 200 16.37 -27.87 -5.52
CA ALA A 200 16.79 -28.43 -6.81
C ALA A 200 18.16 -27.88 -7.26
N LYS A 201 18.42 -26.58 -7.07
CA LYS A 201 19.73 -25.98 -7.38
C LYS A 201 20.83 -26.49 -6.45
N CYS A 202 20.56 -26.64 -5.15
CA CYS A 202 21.50 -27.21 -4.19
C CYS A 202 21.85 -28.66 -4.54
N ASP A 203 20.87 -29.49 -4.92
CA ASP A 203 21.10 -30.88 -5.33
C ASP A 203 22.00 -30.96 -6.57
N VAL A 204 21.78 -30.07 -7.55
CA VAL A 204 22.63 -29.96 -8.75
C VAL A 204 24.05 -29.52 -8.38
N LEU A 205 24.19 -28.54 -7.48
CA LEU A 205 25.50 -28.07 -7.02
C LEU A 205 26.25 -29.16 -6.24
N GLU A 206 25.56 -29.91 -5.37
CA GLU A 206 26.14 -31.01 -4.61
C GLU A 206 26.60 -32.14 -5.54
N ALA A 207 25.81 -32.48 -6.56
CA ALA A 207 26.18 -33.45 -7.58
C ALA A 207 27.45 -33.03 -8.34
N LYS A 208 27.52 -31.76 -8.78
CA LYS A 208 28.72 -31.20 -9.44
C LYS A 208 29.94 -31.17 -8.53
N LEU A 209 29.78 -30.81 -7.27
CA LEU A 209 30.89 -30.81 -6.29
C LEU A 209 31.40 -32.23 -6.03
N LYS A 210 30.51 -33.23 -5.97
CA LYS A 210 30.90 -34.65 -5.86
C LYS A 210 31.67 -35.11 -7.09
N GLU A 211 31.23 -34.74 -8.30
CA GLU A 211 31.94 -35.05 -9.54
C GLU A 211 33.34 -34.42 -9.58
N LEU A 212 33.45 -33.12 -9.25
CA LEU A 212 34.73 -32.42 -9.18
C LEU A 212 35.65 -32.99 -8.10
N ARG A 213 35.10 -33.42 -6.96
CA ARG A 213 35.89 -34.08 -5.92
C ARG A 213 36.40 -35.43 -6.38
N ALA A 214 35.58 -36.21 -7.09
CA ALA A 214 35.99 -37.50 -7.65
C ALA A 214 37.07 -37.31 -8.73
N SER A 215 36.94 -36.32 -9.61
CA SER A 215 37.95 -36.03 -10.62
C SER A 215 39.26 -35.53 -10.00
N ALA A 216 39.20 -34.67 -8.98
CA ALA A 216 40.39 -34.21 -8.25
C ALA A 216 41.11 -35.36 -7.51
N GLN A 217 40.37 -36.30 -6.91
CA GLN A 217 40.95 -37.49 -6.27
C GLN A 217 41.61 -38.43 -7.28
N LEU A 218 41.05 -38.56 -8.49
CA LEU A 218 41.70 -39.29 -9.58
C LEU A 218 43.02 -38.61 -9.96
N VAL A 219 43.03 -37.29 -10.18
CA VAL A 219 44.24 -36.53 -10.53
C VAL A 219 45.30 -36.60 -9.42
N SER A 220 44.93 -36.52 -8.14
CA SER A 220 45.88 -36.66 -7.02
C SER A 220 46.46 -38.07 -6.93
N ASN A 221 45.66 -39.10 -7.21
CA ASN A 221 46.12 -40.49 -7.22
C ASN A 221 47.05 -40.78 -8.41
N PHE A 222 46.89 -40.08 -9.54
CA PHE A 222 47.83 -40.14 -10.66
C PHE A 222 49.13 -39.40 -10.36
N SER A 223 49.08 -38.21 -9.75
CA SER A 223 50.28 -37.47 -9.31
C SER A 223 51.10 -38.18 -8.24
N SER A 224 50.49 -39.04 -7.43
CA SER A 224 51.19 -39.84 -6.41
C SER A 224 51.88 -41.09 -6.97
N ARG A 225 51.73 -41.37 -8.27
CA ARG A 225 52.23 -42.59 -8.93
C ARG A 225 53.38 -42.35 -9.91
N GLU A 226 53.70 -41.10 -10.21
CA GLU A 226 54.86 -40.72 -11.02
C GLU A 226 55.99 -40.14 -10.16
N ASN A 227 56.89 -41.02 -9.70
CA ASN A 227 58.29 -40.64 -9.52
C ASN A 227 58.97 -40.74 -10.89
N PRO A 228 59.58 -39.69 -11.44
CA PRO A 228 60.49 -39.82 -12.56
C PRO A 228 61.92 -39.99 -12.03
N THR A 229 62.53 -41.13 -12.34
CA THR A 229 63.99 -41.24 -12.39
C THR A 229 64.52 -40.60 -13.67
N ALA A 230 65.61 -39.83 -13.49
CA ALA A 230 66.60 -39.34 -14.47
C ALA A 230 66.38 -37.95 -15.10
N ALA A 231 67.42 -37.13 -14.94
CA ALA A 231 67.66 -35.81 -15.52
C ALA A 231 67.76 -35.84 -17.06
N ASP A 232 67.38 -34.79 -17.78
CA ASP A 232 68.22 -33.63 -18.12
C ASP A 232 67.53 -32.69 -19.14
N THR A 233 67.98 -31.43 -19.19
CA THR A 233 68.00 -30.54 -20.38
C THR A 233 66.75 -29.74 -20.86
N VAL A 234 66.76 -28.44 -20.50
CA VAL A 234 66.66 -27.21 -21.34
C VAL A 234 65.31 -26.71 -21.93
N MET A 235 65.05 -25.43 -21.61
CA MET A 235 64.58 -24.29 -22.44
C MET A 235 63.26 -23.57 -22.09
N THR A 236 63.46 -22.26 -21.92
CA THR A 236 62.56 -21.12 -21.71
C THR A 236 61.74 -20.72 -22.95
N ALA A 237 60.47 -20.31 -22.76
CA ALA A 237 59.73 -19.20 -23.41
C ALA A 237 58.19 -19.43 -23.25
N ALA A 238 57.47 -18.72 -22.38
CA ALA A 238 56.83 -17.40 -22.55
C ALA A 238 55.36 -17.42 -23.04
N SER A 239 54.43 -17.22 -22.08
CA SER A 239 53.11 -16.52 -22.12
C SER A 239 51.87 -17.19 -22.80
N PRO A 240 50.61 -16.79 -22.45
CA PRO A 240 50.14 -15.91 -21.37
C PRO A 240 49.12 -16.55 -20.40
N ILE A 241 49.04 -15.99 -19.19
CA ILE A 241 48.07 -16.29 -18.13
C ILE A 241 46.72 -15.62 -18.45
N PRO A 242 45.56 -16.29 -18.37
CA PRO A 242 44.29 -15.59 -18.32
C PRO A 242 44.08 -15.03 -16.91
N SER A 243 43.88 -13.73 -16.85
CA SER A 243 43.74 -12.93 -15.64
C SER A 243 42.54 -13.32 -14.78
N LEU A 244 42.75 -13.14 -13.48
CA LEU A 244 41.85 -13.43 -12.37
C LEU A 244 40.86 -12.28 -12.15
N ASP A 245 40.15 -11.85 -13.21
CA ASP A 245 39.27 -10.66 -13.19
C ASP A 245 37.77 -10.99 -13.35
N SER A 246 37.36 -12.26 -13.31
CA SER A 246 35.97 -12.64 -13.62
C SER A 246 34.98 -12.60 -12.45
N PHE A 247 35.39 -12.16 -11.25
CA PHE A 247 34.52 -12.17 -10.05
C PHE A 247 34.04 -10.80 -9.55
N THR A 248 34.36 -9.70 -10.23
CA THR A 248 33.98 -8.34 -9.75
C THR A 248 33.10 -7.53 -10.67
N ASN A 249 32.68 -8.05 -11.83
CA ASN A 249 31.85 -7.29 -12.77
C ASN A 249 30.39 -7.74 -12.73
N VAL A 250 29.72 -7.54 -11.60
CA VAL A 250 28.25 -7.40 -11.59
C VAL A 250 27.97 -6.04 -12.25
N GLN A 251 27.68 -6.07 -13.55
CA GLN A 251 27.42 -4.85 -14.31
C GLN A 251 26.13 -4.21 -13.84
N GLN A 252 26.07 -2.86 -13.86
CA GLN A 252 24.89 -2.08 -13.48
C GLN A 252 23.61 -2.48 -14.24
N GLU A 253 23.75 -3.15 -15.38
CA GLU A 253 22.65 -3.72 -16.16
C GLU A 253 21.95 -4.88 -15.46
N ASP A 254 22.67 -5.71 -14.69
CA ASP A 254 22.05 -6.80 -13.92
C ASP A 254 21.25 -6.25 -12.74
N VAL A 255 21.72 -5.16 -12.13
CA VAL A 255 20.99 -4.45 -11.06
C VAL A 255 19.74 -3.76 -11.61
N ARG A 256 19.79 -3.21 -12.83
CA ARG A 256 18.63 -2.61 -13.49
C ARG A 256 17.58 -3.64 -13.88
N LYS A 257 17.99 -4.77 -14.44
CA LYS A 257 17.06 -5.88 -14.75
C LYS A 257 16.36 -6.39 -13.50
N TRP A 258 17.08 -6.49 -12.38
CA TRP A 258 16.48 -6.89 -11.10
C TRP A 258 15.47 -5.87 -10.58
N ALA A 259 15.72 -4.57 -10.78
CA ALA A 259 14.79 -3.51 -10.39
C ALA A 259 13.51 -3.47 -11.25
N GLU A 260 13.59 -3.85 -12.52
CA GLU A 260 12.43 -3.91 -13.44
C GLU A 260 11.54 -5.15 -13.21
N GLU A 261 12.08 -6.23 -12.64
CA GLU A 261 11.33 -7.47 -12.35
C GLU A 261 10.55 -7.43 -11.03
N VAL A 262 10.87 -6.47 -10.15
CA VAL A 262 10.32 -6.37 -8.78
C VAL A 262 9.30 -5.21 -8.63
N GLY A 263 9.16 -4.35 -9.65
CA GLY A 263 8.12 -3.31 -9.74
C GLY A 263 6.85 -3.80 -10.43
#